data_AF-A0A392VT78-F1
#
_entry.id   AF-A0A392VT78-F1
#
_cell.length_a   1.000
_cell.length_b   1.000
_cell.length_c   1.000
_cell.angle_alpha   90.00
_cell.angle_beta   90.00
_cell.angle_gamma   90.00
#
_symmetry.space_group_name_H-M   'P 1'
#
loop_
_entity.id
_entity.type
_entity.pdbx_description
1 polymer ?
#
loop_
_entity_poly.entity_id
_entity_poly.type
_entity_poly.pdbx_seq_one_letter_code
_entity_poly.pdbx_strand_id
1 'polypeptide(L)' 'QVRENLTVETLPIRIEGREVKRLRNKEIPSVKVIWGGPAGEYATWELENKMRESYPELVA' A
#
# COMPACT_ATOMS: atom_id res chain seq x y z
N GLN A 1 29.19 18.27 2.23
CA GLN A 1 28.87 17.04 1.47
C GLN A 1 27.82 16.30 2.26
N VAL A 2 26.59 16.24 1.77
CA VAL A 2 25.48 15.60 2.48
C VAL A 2 24.89 14.58 1.53
N ARG A 3 25.08 13.29 1.85
CA ARG A 3 24.31 12.20 1.25
C ARG A 3 23.13 11.97 2.17
N GLU A 4 22.10 12.80 2.04
CA GLU A 4 20.82 12.51 2.66
C GLU A 4 20.09 11.55 1.73
N ASN A 5 20.04 10.27 2.10
CA ASN A 5 18.97 9.43 1.61
C ASN A 5 17.68 10.03 2.16
N LEU A 6 17.02 10.87 1.37
CA LEU A 6 15.74 11.54 1.66
C LEU A 6 14.55 10.56 1.69
N THR A 7 14.81 9.28 1.98
CA THR A 7 13.77 8.26 2.06
C THR A 7 13.02 8.48 3.36
N VAL A 8 11.92 9.21 3.26
CA VAL A 8 10.94 9.30 4.34
C VAL A 8 10.35 7.91 4.50
N GLU A 9 10.66 7.24 5.62
CA GLU A 9 10.02 5.97 5.95
C GLU A 9 8.52 6.21 6.16
N THR A 10 7.71 5.58 5.31
CA THR A 10 6.26 5.55 5.46
C THR A 10 5.84 4.12 5.78
N LEU A 11 4.96 3.98 6.78
CA LEU A 11 4.49 2.68 7.24
C LEU A 11 2.99 2.55 6.94
N PRO A 12 2.51 1.38 6.51
CA PRO A 12 1.10 1.16 6.31
C PRO A 12 0.41 1.06 7.67
N ILE A 13 -0.67 1.80 7.85
CA ILE A 13 -1.45 1.85 9.08
C ILE A 13 -2.58 0.82 9.05
N ARG A 14 -3.34 0.79 7.94
CA ARG A 14 -4.55 -0.04 7.80
C ARG A 14 -4.95 -0.20 6.34
N ILE A 15 -5.78 -1.21 6.07
CA ILE A 15 -6.50 -1.37 4.80
C ILE A 15 -7.94 -0.86 4.98
N GLU A 16 -8.35 0.07 4.13
CA GLU A 16 -9.70 0.67 4.17
C GLU A 16 -10.65 0.08 3.13
N GLY A 17 -10.15 -0.67 2.16
CA GLY A 17 -10.99 -1.21 1.10
C GLY A 17 -10.29 -2.25 0.26
N ARG A 18 -11.09 -3.06 -0.44
CA ARG A 18 -10.63 -4.06 -1.40
C ARG A 18 -11.43 -3.91 -2.68
N GLU A 19 -10.78 -4.03 -3.82
CA GLU A 19 -11.39 -3.98 -5.15
C GLU A 19 -10.73 -5.01 -6.06
N VAL A 20 -11.50 -5.63 -6.96
CA VAL A 20 -10.95 -6.44 -8.04
C VAL A 20 -11.15 -5.71 -9.35
N LYS A 21 -10.06 -5.21 -9.94
CA LYS A 21 -10.10 -4.60 -11.28
C LYS A 21 -10.17 -5.70 -12.33
N ARG A 22 -11.27 -5.73 -13.07
CA ARG A 22 -11.50 -6.69 -14.17
C ARG A 22 -11.06 -6.08 -15.50
N LEU A 23 -10.03 -6.68 -16.08
CA LEU A 23 -9.62 -6.46 -17.47
C LEU A 23 -10.16 -7.60 -18.35
N ARG A 24 -10.00 -7.49 -19.66
CA ARG A 24 -10.55 -8.44 -20.65
C ARG A 24 -10.20 -9.92 -20.38
N ASN A 25 -9.03 -10.18 -19.80
CA ASN A 25 -8.50 -11.53 -19.56
C ASN A 25 -7.82 -11.69 -18.19
N LYS A 26 -7.96 -10.70 -17.30
CA LYS A 26 -7.23 -10.68 -16.04
C LYS A 26 -8.05 -9.98 -14.95
N GLU A 27 -8.01 -10.55 -13.76
CA GLU A 27 -8.48 -9.89 -12.54
C GLU A 27 -7.27 -9.43 -11.72
N ILE A 28 -7.34 -8.21 -11.19
CA ILE A 28 -6.27 -7.60 -10.40
C ILE A 28 -6.85 -7.19 -9.04
N PRO A 29 -6.71 -8.05 -8.00
CA PRO A 29 -7.06 -7.70 -6.64
C PRO A 29 -6.16 -6.58 -6.13
N SER A 30 -6.77 -5.50 -5.66
CA SER A 30 -6.10 -4.33 -5.11
C SER A 30 -6.72 -3.95 -3.77
N VAL A 31 -5.91 -3.42 -2.87
CA VAL A 31 -6.33 -2.96 -1.55
C VAL A 31 -6.01 -1.48 -1.39
N LYS A 32 -6.94 -0.73 -0.78
CA LYS A 32 -6.72 0.68 -0.43
C LYS A 32 -5.96 0.71 0.89
N VAL A 33 -4.68 1.07 0.84
CA VAL A 33 -3.78 1.14 1.98
C VAL A 33 -3.68 2.58 2.45
N ILE A 34 -3.85 2.79 3.75
CA ILE A 34 -3.54 4.06 4.40
C ILE A 34 -2.13 4.01 4.94
N TRP A 35 -1.33 5.00 4.58
CA TRP A 35 0.07 5.15 5.00
C TRP A 35 0.20 6.32 5.96
N GLY A 36 1.02 6.14 6.98
CA GLY A 36 1.47 7.23 7.85
C GLY A 36 2.74 7.86 7.27
N GLY A 37 2.74 9.17 7.11
CA GLY A 37 3.94 9.93 6.76
C GLY A 37 4.04 11.27 7.51
N PRO A 38 5.16 12.00 7.34
CA PRO A 38 5.39 13.29 8.02
C PRO A 38 4.35 14.37 7.68
N ALA A 39 3.70 14.25 6.52
CA ALA A 39 2.64 15.15 6.09
C ALA A 39 1.22 14.67 6.50
N GLY A 40 1.12 13.61 7.29
CA GLY A 40 -0.14 12.99 7.71
C GLY A 40 -0.44 11.69 6.98
N GLU A 41 -1.69 11.24 7.10
CA GLU A 41 -2.18 10.04 6.42
C GLU A 41 -2.42 10.29 4.93
N TYR A 42 -2.03 9.33 4.08
CA TYR A 42 -2.38 9.34 2.67
C TYR A 42 -2.75 7.93 2.20
N ALA A 43 -3.49 7.84 1.09
CA ALA A 43 -4.01 6.56 0.58
C ALA A 43 -3.42 6.19 -0.78
N THR A 44 -3.05 4.92 -0.95
CA THR A 44 -2.72 4.34 -2.27
C THR A 44 -3.50 3.05 -2.52
N TRP A 45 -3.61 2.65 -3.78
CA TRP A 45 -4.10 1.32 -4.16
C TRP A 45 -2.91 0.43 -4.49
N GLU A 46 -2.68 -0.57 -3.65
CA GLU A 46 -1.60 -1.56 -3.83
C GLU A 46 -2.17 -2.91 -4.24
N LEU A 47 -1.35 -3.75 -4.89
CA LEU A 47 -1.74 -5.12 -5.17
C LEU A 47 -1.89 -5.91 -3.86
N GLU A 48 -2.97 -6.67 -3.76
CA GLU A 48 -3.26 -7.42 -2.54
C GLU A 48 -2.17 -8.45 -2.22
N ASN A 49 -1.64 -9.15 -3.23
CA ASN A 49 -0.59 -10.15 -3.01
C ASN A 49 0.71 -9.52 -2.51
N LYS A 50 1.07 -8.33 -3.02
CA LYS A 50 2.24 -7.58 -2.55
C LYS A 50 2.07 -7.17 -1.08
N MET A 51 0.89 -6.69 -0.71
CA MET A 51 0.61 -6.35 0.69
C MET A 51 0.60 -7.59 1.57
N ARG A 52 0.15 -8.75 1.07
CA ARG A 52 0.17 -10.01 1.83
C ARG A 52 1.59 -10.51 2.07
N GLU A 53 2.50 -10.28 1.14
CA GLU A 53 3.92 -10.65 1.26
C GLU A 53 4.67 -9.71 2.22
N SER A 54 4.42 -8.39 2.13
CA SER A 54 5.14 -7.39 2.92
C SER A 54 4.53 -7.08 4.29
N TYR A 55 3.21 -7.15 4.41
CA TYR A 55 2.42 -6.77 5.59
C TYR A 55 1.24 -7.75 5.80
N PRO A 56 1.52 -9.05 5.99
CA PRO A 56 0.49 -10.09 6.10
C PRO A 56 -0.54 -9.80 7.21
N GLU A 57 -0.14 -9.11 8.27
CA GLU A 57 -0.98 -8.72 9.40
C GLU A 57 -2.10 -7.75 9.03
N LEU A 58 -1.97 -7.01 7.92
CA LEU A 58 -2.98 -6.04 7.47
C LEU A 58 -3.99 -6.66 6.50
N VAL A 59 -3.64 -7.74 5.81
CA VAL A 59 -4.44 -8.33 4.70
C VAL A 59 -5.40 -9.43 5.16
N ALA A 60 -5.40 -9.78 6.46
CA ALA A 60 -6.21 -10.83 7.08
C ALA A 60 -7.67 -10.93 6.57
#